data_AF-A0A7V6UM81-F1
#
_entry.id   AF-A0A7V6UM81-F1
#
_cell.length_a   1.000
_cell.length_b   1.000
_cell.length_c   1.000
_cell.angle_alpha   90.00
_cell.angle_beta   90.00
_cell.angle_gamma   90.00
#
_symmetry.space_group_name_H-M   'P 1'
#
loop_
_entity.id
_entity.type
_entity.pdbx_description
1 polymer ?
#
loop_
_entity_poly.entity_id
_entity_poly.type
_entity_poly.pdbx_seq_one_letter_code
_entity_poly.pdbx_strand_id
1 'polypeptide(L)'
;MYSQLDLISRELEKNESLREFNRSKKFFYNAAYSFLNRRHIFTYYVPQKLYSRAELICRKIENEINKPFTPEKLSEILYTDFLKYADHNDIHTIYHLLNSRELAPKNVYQSDEAYDGVIAEEIRGYEAINVSIKHNDALEGEYLLEDLSETYDHSLKLENILEVVFCKFVDDYRKKLIKNPLEKVLHYLE
;
A
#
# COMPACT_ATOMS: atom_id res chain seq x y z
N MET A 1 -7.26 13.66 -2.44
CA MET A 1 -6.66 12.61 -3.28
C MET A 1 -5.76 11.74 -2.41
N TYR A 2 -6.18 10.50 -2.14
CA TYR A 2 -5.55 9.59 -1.16
C TYR A 2 -4.70 8.49 -1.79
N SER A 3 -4.54 8.47 -3.12
CA SER A 3 -3.56 7.65 -3.83
C SER A 3 -3.19 8.28 -5.17
N GLN A 4 -2.21 7.73 -5.89
CA GLN A 4 -1.90 8.09 -7.29
C GLN A 4 -3.08 7.88 -8.25
N LEU A 5 -4.06 7.05 -7.88
CA LEU A 5 -5.16 6.62 -8.74
C LEU A 5 -6.51 7.24 -8.39
N ASP A 6 -6.63 7.89 -7.24
CA ASP A 6 -7.83 8.59 -6.77
C ASP A 6 -9.11 7.75 -6.97
N LEU A 7 -9.09 6.54 -6.42
CA LEU A 7 -10.10 5.52 -6.68
C LEU A 7 -11.48 5.92 -6.12
N ILE A 8 -11.55 6.56 -4.95
CA ILE A 8 -12.80 7.07 -4.36
C ILE A 8 -13.51 8.00 -5.36
N SER A 9 -12.82 9.02 -5.86
CA SER A 9 -13.41 9.99 -6.80
C SER A 9 -13.86 9.31 -8.10
N ARG A 10 -13.06 8.37 -8.63
CA ARG A 10 -13.44 7.58 -9.81
C ARG A 10 -14.66 6.69 -9.57
N GLU A 11 -14.82 6.14 -8.37
CA GLU A 11 -16.02 5.38 -8.02
C GLU A 11 -17.26 6.25 -7.89
N LEU A 12 -17.14 7.45 -7.30
CA LEU A 12 -18.24 8.40 -7.19
C LEU A 12 -18.74 8.84 -8.58
N GLU A 13 -17.83 9.27 -9.47
CA GLU A 13 -18.17 9.64 -10.86
C GLU A 13 -18.84 8.48 -11.62
N LYS A 14 -18.34 7.25 -11.42
CA LYS A 14 -18.92 6.06 -12.03
C LYS A 14 -20.30 5.74 -11.46
N ASN A 15 -20.52 5.93 -10.16
CA ASN A 15 -21.81 5.70 -9.53
C ASN A 15 -22.84 6.77 -9.92
N GLU A 16 -22.42 8.01 -10.11
CA GLU A 16 -23.26 9.08 -10.66
C GLU A 16 -23.67 8.78 -12.11
N SER A 17 -22.71 8.45 -12.98
CA SER A 17 -23.01 8.05 -14.36
C SER A 17 -23.84 6.77 -14.46
N LEU A 18 -23.62 5.79 -13.57
CA LEU A 18 -24.46 4.60 -13.47
C LEU A 18 -25.86 4.91 -12.92
N ARG A 19 -26.02 5.88 -12.01
CA ARG A 19 -27.35 6.35 -11.55
C ARG A 19 -28.10 7.07 -12.66
N GLU A 20 -27.43 7.86 -13.48
CA GLU A 20 -28.00 8.47 -14.68
C GLU A 20 -28.40 7.41 -15.72
N PHE A 21 -27.56 6.39 -15.93
CA PHE A 21 -27.82 5.29 -16.85
C PHE A 21 -28.88 4.28 -16.34
N ASN A 22 -29.00 4.08 -15.02
CA ASN A 22 -29.95 3.16 -14.39
C ASN A 22 -31.42 3.64 -14.38
N ARG A 23 -31.73 4.80 -14.98
CA ARG A 23 -33.09 5.07 -15.47
C ARG A 23 -33.48 4.15 -16.65
N SER A 24 -32.54 3.41 -17.23
CA SER A 24 -32.78 2.43 -18.30
C SER A 24 -32.12 1.07 -18.05
N LYS A 25 -32.89 0.17 -17.41
CA LYS A 25 -32.84 -1.31 -17.43
C LYS A 25 -31.72 -2.09 -16.69
N LYS A 26 -32.22 -3.14 -15.99
CA LYS A 26 -31.59 -4.27 -15.27
C LYS A 26 -30.63 -5.11 -16.13
N PHE A 27 -29.31 -4.97 -16.01
CA PHE A 27 -28.33 -5.95 -16.53
C PHE A 27 -26.93 -5.90 -15.87
N PHE A 28 -26.77 -6.00 -14.54
CA PHE A 28 -25.39 -5.86 -13.96
C PHE A 28 -25.03 -6.77 -12.77
N TYR A 29 -25.17 -8.09 -12.91
CA TYR A 29 -24.52 -9.02 -11.96
C TYR A 29 -23.12 -9.47 -12.40
N ASN A 30 -22.84 -9.55 -13.72
CA ASN A 30 -21.54 -10.03 -14.21
C ASN A 30 -20.45 -8.93 -14.25
N ALA A 31 -20.84 -7.66 -14.37
CA ALA A 31 -19.89 -6.55 -14.35
C ALA A 31 -19.28 -6.31 -12.95
N ALA A 32 -20.08 -6.52 -11.89
CA ALA A 32 -19.62 -6.39 -10.50
C ALA A 32 -18.51 -7.40 -10.15
N TYR A 33 -18.62 -8.65 -10.62
CA TYR A 33 -17.63 -9.69 -10.36
C TYR A 33 -16.28 -9.46 -11.06
N SER A 34 -16.30 -8.89 -12.27
CA SER A 34 -15.07 -8.48 -12.97
C SER A 34 -14.39 -7.26 -12.33
N PHE A 35 -15.17 -6.42 -11.64
CA PHE A 35 -14.67 -5.23 -10.96
C PHE A 35 -13.97 -5.57 -9.65
N LEU A 36 -14.51 -6.53 -8.89
CA LEU A 36 -13.96 -7.03 -7.62
C LEU A 36 -12.57 -7.67 -7.77
N ASN A 37 -12.25 -8.23 -8.94
CA ASN A 37 -10.96 -8.86 -9.22
C ASN A 37 -9.96 -7.95 -9.95
N ARG A 38 -10.31 -6.68 -10.22
CA ARG A 38 -9.37 -5.74 -10.83
C ARG A 38 -8.22 -5.49 -9.86
N ARG A 39 -7.01 -5.42 -10.39
CA ARG A 39 -5.82 -5.03 -9.63
C ARG A 39 -5.24 -3.76 -10.21
N HIS A 40 -4.65 -2.96 -9.35
CA HIS A 40 -4.00 -1.70 -9.69
C HIS A 40 -2.54 -1.74 -9.27
N ILE A 41 -1.67 -1.08 -10.03
CA ILE A 41 -0.24 -1.01 -9.73
C ILE A 41 0.01 0.30 -9.00
N PHE A 42 0.60 0.21 -7.82
CA PHE A 42 1.06 1.34 -7.03
C PHE A 42 2.58 1.32 -6.98
N THR A 43 3.20 2.49 -7.10
CA THR A 43 4.65 2.64 -7.04
C THR A 43 5.03 3.48 -5.84
N TYR A 44 5.90 2.93 -4.99
CA TYR A 44 6.50 3.64 -3.86
C TYR A 44 8.00 3.36 -3.81
N TYR A 45 8.72 4.16 -3.04
CA TYR A 45 10.17 4.16 -3.02
C TYR A 45 10.68 3.84 -1.63
N VAL A 46 11.68 2.97 -1.54
CA VAL A 46 12.30 2.60 -0.26
C VAL A 46 13.80 2.81 -0.32
N PRO A 47 14.48 3.13 0.80
CA PRO A 47 15.93 3.22 0.80
C PRO A 47 16.56 1.93 0.28
N GLN A 48 17.56 2.04 -0.59
CA GLN A 48 18.21 0.90 -1.25
C GLN A 48 18.74 -0.14 -0.24
N LYS A 49 19.24 0.32 0.92
CA LYS A 49 19.68 -0.55 2.01
C LYS A 49 18.56 -1.42 2.59
N LEU A 50 17.32 -0.92 2.64
CA LEU A 50 16.16 -1.69 3.06
C LEU A 50 15.67 -2.60 1.93
N TYR A 51 15.68 -2.12 0.69
CA TYR A 51 15.37 -2.96 -0.48
C TYR A 51 16.25 -4.22 -0.55
N SER A 52 17.58 -4.06 -0.53
CA SER A 52 18.50 -5.21 -0.61
C SER A 52 18.34 -6.18 0.59
N ARG A 53 17.93 -5.67 1.76
CA ARG A 53 17.60 -6.54 2.91
C ARG A 53 16.30 -7.30 2.68
N ALA A 54 15.29 -6.65 2.13
CA ALA A 54 14.04 -7.30 1.77
C ALA A 54 14.29 -8.43 0.76
N GLU A 55 15.14 -8.23 -0.25
CA GLU A 55 15.53 -9.30 -1.18
C GLU A 55 16.12 -10.52 -0.46
N LEU A 56 16.97 -10.30 0.54
CA LEU A 56 17.53 -11.41 1.34
C LEU A 56 16.47 -12.11 2.19
N ILE A 57 15.49 -11.38 2.72
CA ILE A 57 14.34 -11.98 3.44
C ILE A 57 13.50 -12.80 2.47
N CYS A 58 13.17 -12.24 1.30
CA CYS A 58 12.40 -12.89 0.26
C CYS A 58 13.04 -14.20 -0.22
N ARG A 59 14.37 -14.21 -0.45
CA ARG A 59 15.11 -15.43 -0.80
C ARG A 59 15.02 -16.52 0.27
N LYS A 60 15.01 -16.15 1.55
CA LYS A 60 14.82 -17.13 2.64
C LYS A 60 13.41 -17.73 2.62
N ILE A 61 12.39 -16.90 2.40
CA ILE A 61 11.00 -17.36 2.29
C ILE A 61 10.84 -18.27 1.06
N GLU A 62 11.37 -17.85 -0.09
CA GLU A 62 11.36 -18.64 -1.33
C GLU A 62 11.96 -20.03 -1.14
N ASN A 63 13.10 -20.13 -0.45
CA ASN A 63 13.73 -21.41 -0.12
C ASN A 63 12.87 -22.28 0.82
N GLU A 64 12.13 -21.66 1.74
CA GLU A 64 11.25 -22.37 2.68
C GLU A 64 10.00 -22.91 1.97
N ILE A 65 9.39 -22.12 1.09
CA ILE A 65 8.14 -22.48 0.40
C ILE A 65 8.33 -23.17 -0.94
N ASN A 66 9.55 -23.23 -1.46
CA ASN A 66 9.89 -23.70 -2.81
C ASN A 66 9.04 -23.05 -3.92
N LYS A 67 8.75 -21.75 -3.80
CA LYS A 67 8.00 -20.95 -4.78
C LYS A 67 8.59 -19.54 -4.86
N PRO A 68 8.58 -18.89 -6.05
CA PRO A 68 9.09 -17.53 -6.21
C PRO A 68 8.46 -16.56 -5.21
N PHE A 69 9.28 -15.80 -4.51
CA PHE A 69 8.81 -14.81 -3.54
C PHE A 69 9.62 -13.51 -3.69
N THR A 70 8.94 -12.41 -4.00
CA THR A 70 9.57 -11.13 -4.37
C THR A 70 9.24 -10.02 -3.37
N PRO A 71 10.00 -8.91 -3.36
CA PRO A 71 9.63 -7.71 -2.58
C PRO A 71 8.23 -7.18 -2.91
N GLU A 72 7.78 -7.29 -4.17
CA GLU A 72 6.39 -7.00 -4.56
C GLU A 72 5.41 -7.87 -3.78
N LYS A 73 5.62 -9.19 -3.75
CA LYS A 73 4.71 -10.11 -3.05
C LYS A 73 4.71 -9.88 -1.55
N LEU A 74 5.89 -9.59 -0.98
CA LEU A 74 6.01 -9.19 0.42
C LEU A 74 5.21 -7.91 0.68
N SER A 75 5.35 -6.90 -0.17
CA SER A 75 4.62 -5.63 -0.06
C SER A 75 3.11 -5.83 -0.07
N GLU A 76 2.59 -6.67 -0.97
CA GLU A 76 1.17 -7.00 -1.02
C GLU A 76 0.69 -7.61 0.30
N ILE A 77 1.42 -8.61 0.81
CA ILE A 77 1.08 -9.30 2.06
C ILE A 77 1.09 -8.34 3.26
N LEU A 78 2.12 -7.50 3.35
CA LEU A 78 2.25 -6.52 4.44
C LEU A 78 1.13 -5.48 4.42
N TYR A 79 0.71 -5.06 3.23
CA TYR A 79 -0.43 -4.15 3.08
C TYR A 79 -1.75 -4.81 3.51
N THR A 80 -2.01 -6.06 3.09
CA THR A 80 -3.19 -6.81 3.54
C THR A 80 -3.18 -7.03 5.06
N ASP A 81 -2.02 -7.33 5.67
CA ASP A 81 -1.88 -7.44 7.12
C ASP A 81 -2.15 -6.11 7.83
N PHE A 82 -1.71 -5.00 7.24
CA PHE A 82 -1.97 -3.65 7.75
C PHE A 82 -3.46 -3.31 7.71
N LEU A 83 -4.18 -3.59 6.63
CA LEU A 83 -5.63 -3.32 6.56
C LEU A 83 -6.39 -4.07 7.65
N LYS A 84 -6.08 -5.37 7.83
CA LYS A 84 -6.61 -6.15 8.95
C LYS A 84 -6.25 -5.55 10.31
N TYR A 85 -5.03 -5.03 10.45
CA TYR A 85 -4.63 -4.34 11.68
C TYR A 85 -5.45 -3.05 11.87
N ALA A 86 -5.68 -2.26 10.82
CA ALA A 86 -6.49 -1.04 10.86
C ALA A 86 -7.93 -1.31 11.29
N ASP A 87 -8.54 -2.39 10.80
CA ASP A 87 -9.90 -2.80 11.20
C ASP A 87 -10.06 -3.05 12.71
N HIS A 88 -8.98 -3.42 13.39
CA HIS A 88 -9.00 -3.81 14.81
C HIS A 88 -8.42 -2.76 15.74
N ASN A 89 -8.03 -1.59 15.23
CA ASN A 89 -7.42 -0.52 16.01
C ASN A 89 -8.09 0.82 15.74
N ASP A 90 -7.99 1.74 16.68
CA ASP A 90 -8.57 3.07 16.54
C ASP A 90 -7.74 3.97 15.60
N ILE A 91 -8.39 5.00 15.06
CA ILE A 91 -7.82 5.93 14.08
C ILE A 91 -6.57 6.66 14.59
N HIS A 92 -6.47 6.90 15.90
CA HIS A 92 -5.32 7.56 16.52
C HIS A 92 -4.10 6.62 16.54
N THR A 93 -4.30 5.35 16.87
CA THR A 93 -3.27 4.31 16.77
C THR A 93 -2.71 4.19 15.34
N ILE A 94 -3.58 4.19 14.34
CA ILE A 94 -3.18 4.12 12.93
C ILE A 94 -2.41 5.37 12.50
N TYR A 95 -2.91 6.56 12.82
CA TYR A 95 -2.24 7.81 12.50
C TYR A 95 -0.81 7.87 13.07
N HIS A 96 -0.62 7.44 14.32
CA HIS A 96 0.68 7.43 14.97
C HIS A 96 1.65 6.40 14.39
N LEU A 97 1.15 5.24 13.96
CA LEU A 97 1.95 4.25 13.24
C LEU A 97 2.50 4.85 11.94
N LEU A 98 1.62 5.47 11.13
CA LEU A 98 1.96 6.05 9.83
C LEU A 98 2.88 7.28 9.94
N ASN A 99 2.77 8.05 11.02
CA ASN A 99 3.60 9.24 11.26
C ASN A 99 4.82 9.00 12.16
N SER A 100 5.15 7.75 12.47
CA SER A 100 6.30 7.46 13.32
C SER A 100 7.60 7.95 12.68
N ARG A 101 8.32 8.87 13.34
CA ARG A 101 9.49 9.60 12.79
C ARG A 101 10.63 8.69 12.29
N GLU A 102 10.75 7.48 12.80
CA GLU A 102 11.76 6.50 12.33
C GLU A 102 11.42 5.89 10.96
N LEU A 103 10.15 5.97 10.56
CA LEU A 103 9.57 5.35 9.37
C LEU A 103 8.86 6.36 8.48
N ALA A 104 8.86 7.64 8.88
CA ALA A 104 8.17 8.69 8.17
C ALA A 104 8.63 8.69 6.71
N PRO A 105 7.70 8.60 5.75
CA PRO A 105 8.03 8.59 4.35
C PRO A 105 8.84 9.84 4.05
N LYS A 106 10.03 9.68 3.45
CA LYS A 106 10.71 10.86 2.96
C LYS A 106 9.90 11.31 1.77
N ASN A 107 9.41 12.54 1.82
CA ASN A 107 8.56 13.16 0.82
C ASN A 107 9.28 13.33 -0.53
N VAL A 108 9.64 12.25 -1.22
CA VAL A 108 10.29 12.29 -2.53
C VAL A 108 9.33 12.87 -3.59
N TYR A 109 8.03 12.99 -3.29
CA TYR A 109 7.01 13.45 -4.25
C TYR A 109 5.93 14.38 -3.68
N GLN A 110 6.15 15.05 -2.52
CA GLN A 110 5.13 15.98 -2.00
C GLN A 110 5.24 17.42 -2.53
N SER A 111 6.16 17.75 -3.44
CA SER A 111 6.16 19.05 -4.11
C SER A 111 5.55 18.93 -5.50
N ASP A 112 4.45 19.64 -5.74
CA ASP A 112 3.79 19.77 -7.05
C ASP A 112 4.65 20.52 -8.11
N GLU A 113 5.89 20.91 -7.76
CA GLU A 113 6.81 21.68 -8.61
C GLU A 113 8.20 21.02 -8.78
N ALA A 114 8.28 19.69 -8.81
CA ALA A 114 9.58 19.03 -8.97
C ALA A 114 9.99 18.94 -10.47
N TYR A 115 11.00 19.73 -10.86
CA TYR A 115 11.71 19.62 -12.14
C TYR A 115 12.33 18.21 -12.26
N ASP A 116 12.26 17.57 -13.44
CA ASP A 116 12.75 16.18 -13.69
C ASP A 116 14.19 15.91 -13.20
N GLY A 117 15.05 16.93 -13.15
CA GLY A 117 16.41 16.82 -12.62
C GLY A 117 16.52 16.74 -11.09
N VAL A 118 15.59 17.36 -10.36
CA VAL A 118 15.54 17.34 -8.88
C VAL A 118 14.98 16.01 -8.37
N ILE A 119 13.96 15.49 -9.05
CA ILE A 119 13.37 14.17 -8.78
C ILE A 119 14.45 13.07 -8.89
N ALA A 120 15.32 13.12 -9.91
CA ALA A 120 16.37 12.13 -10.10
C ALA A 120 17.46 12.14 -9.01
N GLU A 121 17.74 13.31 -8.41
CA GLU A 121 18.67 13.41 -7.26
C GLU A 121 18.02 13.01 -5.93
N GLU A 122 16.73 13.24 -5.75
CA GLU A 122 16.00 12.84 -4.54
C GLU A 122 15.73 11.32 -4.50
N ILE A 123 15.58 10.66 -5.65
CA ILE A 123 15.47 9.19 -5.75
C ILE A 123 16.86 8.51 -5.58
N ARG A 124 17.97 9.23 -5.65
CA ARG A 124 19.31 8.61 -5.53
C ARG A 124 19.45 7.91 -4.18
N GLY A 125 19.67 6.60 -4.22
CA GLY A 125 19.75 5.75 -3.02
C GLY A 125 18.40 5.19 -2.56
N TYR A 126 17.36 5.32 -3.38
CA TYR A 126 16.06 4.66 -3.24
C TYR A 126 15.83 3.69 -4.40
N GLU A 127 15.05 2.65 -4.14
CA GLU A 127 14.61 1.66 -5.11
C GLU A 127 13.08 1.70 -5.19
N ALA A 128 12.56 1.63 -6.42
CA ALA A 128 11.12 1.59 -6.65
C ALA A 128 10.58 0.17 -6.43
N ILE A 129 9.44 0.08 -5.73
CA ILE A 129 8.65 -1.14 -5.61
C ILE A 129 7.32 -0.91 -6.31
N ASN A 130 7.07 -1.69 -7.36
CA ASN A 130 5.78 -1.76 -8.02
C ASN A 130 4.99 -2.89 -7.37
N VAL A 131 3.86 -2.57 -6.76
CA VAL A 131 2.99 -3.56 -6.12
C VAL A 131 1.61 -3.56 -6.78
N SER A 132 1.18 -4.75 -7.20
CA SER A 132 -0.18 -4.97 -7.66
C SER A 132 -1.10 -5.19 -6.45
N ILE A 133 -2.11 -4.34 -6.25
CA ILE A 133 -3.08 -4.42 -5.14
C ILE A 133 -4.48 -4.63 -5.70
N LYS A 134 -5.31 -5.42 -5.03
CA LYS A 134 -6.72 -5.59 -5.41
C LYS A 134 -7.47 -4.28 -5.27
N HIS A 135 -8.45 -4.07 -6.14
CA HIS A 135 -9.22 -2.84 -6.16
C HIS A 135 -9.88 -2.52 -4.82
N ASN A 136 -10.49 -3.53 -4.16
CA ASN A 136 -11.15 -3.34 -2.87
C ASN A 136 -10.16 -2.96 -1.77
N ASP A 137 -9.05 -3.70 -1.64
CA ASP A 137 -8.00 -3.41 -0.66
C ASP A 137 -7.41 -2.00 -0.89
N ALA A 138 -7.30 -1.56 -2.15
CA ALA A 138 -6.85 -0.21 -2.47
C ALA A 138 -7.88 0.85 -2.08
N LEU A 139 -9.16 0.58 -2.34
CA LEU A 139 -10.27 1.45 -1.92
C LEU A 139 -10.34 1.59 -0.41
N GLU A 140 -10.21 0.49 0.31
CA GLU A 140 -10.23 0.43 1.77
C GLU A 140 -9.11 1.28 2.37
N GLY A 141 -7.92 1.24 1.78
CA GLY A 141 -6.82 2.13 2.18
C GLY A 141 -7.09 3.60 1.90
N GLU A 142 -7.74 3.93 0.78
CA GLU A 142 -8.14 5.32 0.51
C GLU A 142 -9.21 5.82 1.48
N TYR A 143 -10.21 4.99 1.82
CA TYR A 143 -11.24 5.35 2.80
C TYR A 143 -10.65 5.51 4.20
N LEU A 144 -9.72 4.64 4.59
CA LEU A 144 -8.99 4.81 5.86
C LEU A 144 -8.26 6.16 5.93
N LEU A 145 -7.66 6.60 4.82
CA LEU A 145 -7.01 7.92 4.73
C LEU A 145 -8.01 9.06 4.71
N GLU A 146 -9.19 8.86 4.13
CA GLU A 146 -10.30 9.81 4.23
C GLU A 146 -10.78 9.97 5.68
N ASP A 147 -11.01 8.85 6.39
CA ASP A 147 -11.40 8.86 7.80
C ASP A 147 -10.35 9.53 8.68
N LEU A 148 -9.05 9.30 8.40
CA LEU A 148 -7.96 9.99 9.07
C LEU A 148 -8.04 11.51 8.86
N SER A 149 -8.43 11.96 7.67
CA SER A 149 -8.52 13.38 7.33
C SER A 149 -9.63 14.12 8.08
N GLU A 150 -10.66 13.39 8.55
CA GLU A 150 -11.72 13.97 9.37
C GLU A 150 -11.21 14.37 10.76
N THR A 151 -10.14 13.72 11.25
CA THR A 151 -9.58 13.94 12.58
C THR A 151 -8.24 14.68 12.55
N TYR A 152 -7.41 14.45 11.54
CA TYR A 152 -6.05 14.96 11.45
C TYR A 152 -5.81 15.64 10.10
N ASP A 153 -5.15 16.80 10.12
CA ASP A 153 -4.64 17.43 8.90
C ASP A 153 -3.39 16.68 8.42
N HIS A 154 -3.52 15.93 7.32
CA HIS A 154 -2.42 15.12 6.77
C HIS A 154 -2.40 15.08 5.25
N SER A 155 -1.21 14.81 4.71
CA SER A 155 -0.97 14.63 3.27
C SER A 155 -0.67 13.17 2.87
N LEU A 156 -0.94 12.22 3.78
CA LEU A 156 -0.71 10.79 3.54
C LEU A 156 -1.54 10.26 2.36
N LYS A 157 -0.89 9.41 1.57
CA LYS A 157 -1.45 8.62 0.47
C LYS A 157 -1.23 7.13 0.72
N LEU A 158 -1.92 6.28 -0.02
CA LEU A 158 -1.79 4.82 0.06
C LEU A 158 -0.33 4.37 -0.09
N GLU A 159 0.42 5.03 -0.97
CA GLU A 159 1.84 4.75 -1.18
C GLU A 159 2.69 5.01 0.07
N ASN A 160 2.29 5.96 0.92
CA ASN A 160 2.93 6.19 2.20
C ASN A 160 2.67 5.04 3.18
N ILE A 161 1.46 4.45 3.16
CA ILE A 161 1.16 3.25 3.94
C ILE A 161 2.09 2.12 3.50
N LEU A 162 2.18 1.86 2.20
CA LEU A 162 3.04 0.83 1.63
C LEU A 162 4.50 1.01 2.04
N GLU A 163 5.03 2.23 1.93
CA GLU A 163 6.40 2.55 2.34
C GLU A 163 6.62 2.27 3.83
N VAL A 164 5.74 2.77 4.70
CA VAL A 164 5.87 2.63 6.15
C VAL A 164 5.83 1.16 6.56
N VAL A 165 4.83 0.39 6.11
CA VAL A 165 4.66 -1.01 6.53
C VAL A 165 5.81 -1.88 6.03
N PHE A 166 6.28 -1.63 4.81
CA PHE A 166 7.41 -2.35 4.23
C PHE A 166 8.70 -2.04 4.98
N CYS A 167 9.04 -0.75 5.14
CA CYS A 167 10.26 -0.33 5.82
C CYS A 167 10.27 -0.80 7.28
N LYS A 168 9.12 -0.71 7.95
CA LYS A 168 8.95 -1.19 9.33
C LYS A 168 9.23 -2.68 9.45
N PHE A 169 8.61 -3.49 8.60
CA PHE A 169 8.81 -4.94 8.62
C PHE A 169 10.29 -5.31 8.43
N VAL A 170 10.95 -4.71 7.43
CA VAL A 170 12.36 -5.00 7.14
C VAL A 170 13.26 -4.58 8.30
N ASP A 171 13.01 -3.42 8.92
CA ASP A 171 13.80 -2.96 10.05
C ASP A 171 13.55 -3.76 11.33
N ASP A 172 12.29 -4.10 11.62
CA ASP A 172 11.92 -4.95 12.75
C ASP A 172 12.47 -6.37 12.61
N TYR A 173 12.47 -6.92 11.39
CA TYR A 173 13.14 -8.20 11.07
C TYR A 173 14.64 -8.12 11.39
N ARG A 174 15.31 -7.05 10.93
CA ARG A 174 16.74 -6.83 11.19
C ARG A 174 17.04 -6.72 12.68
N LYS A 175 16.20 -5.99 13.42
CA LYS A 175 16.31 -5.79 14.87
C LYS A 175 15.89 -7.04 15.67
N LYS A 176 15.44 -8.12 15.02
CA LYS A 176 14.91 -9.35 15.63
C LYS A 176 13.73 -9.08 16.58
N LEU A 177 12.94 -8.06 16.28
CA LEU A 177 11.74 -7.69 17.06
C LEU A 177 10.51 -8.52 16.65
N ILE A 178 10.55 -9.10 15.45
CA ILE A 178 9.49 -9.99 14.98
C ILE A 178 9.79 -11.40 15.49
N LYS A 179 8.89 -11.96 16.31
CA LYS A 179 8.89 -13.40 16.60
C LYS A 179 8.37 -14.15 15.38
N ASN A 180 9.13 -15.12 14.88
CA ASN A 180 8.78 -15.95 13.73
C ASN A 180 8.24 -15.18 12.50
N PRO A 181 9.03 -14.26 11.93
CA PRO A 181 8.62 -13.45 10.78
C PRO A 181 8.22 -14.29 9.55
N LEU A 182 8.81 -15.48 9.41
CA LEU A 182 8.46 -16.42 8.36
C LEU A 182 7.04 -16.95 8.58
N GLU A 183 6.68 -17.43 9.77
CA GLU A 183 5.32 -17.91 10.08
C GLU A 183 4.27 -16.84 9.79
N LYS A 184 4.55 -15.57 10.15
CA LYS A 184 3.62 -14.46 9.89
C LYS A 184 3.35 -14.27 8.39
N VAL A 185 4.39 -14.34 7.54
CA VAL A 185 4.23 -14.21 6.08
C VAL A 185 3.63 -15.48 5.46
N LEU A 186 4.04 -16.65 5.95
CA LEU A 186 3.54 -17.95 5.48
C LEU A 186 2.03 -18.11 5.70
N HIS A 187 1.50 -17.57 6.80
CA HIS A 187 0.06 -17.58 7.07
C HIS A 187 -0.79 -16.93 5.97
N TYR A 188 -0.22 -15.99 5.20
CA TYR A 188 -0.90 -15.33 4.08
C TYR A 188 -0.68 -16.04 2.72
N LEU A 189 0.12 -17.10 2.69
CA LEU A 189 0.45 -17.89 1.49
C LEU A 189 -0.30 -19.23 1.41
N GLU A 190 -0.94 -19.65 2.50
CA GLU A 190 -1.84 -20.81 2.59
C GLU A 190 -3.26 -20.47 2.11
#